data_AF-M4ZPJ5-F1
#
_entry.id   AF-M4ZPJ5-F1
#
_cell.length_a   1.000
_cell.length_b   1.000
_cell.length_c   1.000
_cell.angle_alpha   90.00
_cell.angle_beta   90.00
_cell.angle_gamma   90.00
#
_symmetry.space_group_name_H-M   'P 1'
#
loop_
_entity.id
_entity.type
_entity.pdbx_description
1 polymer ?
#
loop_
_entity_poly.entity_id
_entity_poly.type
_entity_poly.pdbx_seq_one_letter_code
_entity_poly.pdbx_strand_id
1 'polypeptide(L)' 'MDVLPRVGHVHITVDDATWHFIDASGETVVLVGLAPGPHRVLFELADPTHRAIDSQTVRFILPE' A
#
# COMPACT_ATOMS: atom_id res chain seq x y z
N MET A 1 22.10 13.45 19.06
CA MET A 1 21.03 12.50 19.38
C MET A 1 20.64 11.87 18.07
N ASP A 2 21.28 10.75 17.74
CA ASP A 2 21.01 10.05 16.49
C ASP A 2 19.64 9.39 16.60
N VAL A 3 18.64 10.03 16.02
CA VAL A 3 17.34 9.38 15.83
C VAL A 3 17.52 8.48 14.63
N LEU A 4 17.64 7.18 14.86
CA LEU A 4 17.44 6.20 13.80
C LEU A 4 16.08 6.53 13.18
N PRO A 5 15.97 6.87 11.89
CA PRO A 5 14.64 6.94 11.31
C PRO A 5 14.08 5.51 11.26
N ARG A 6 12.87 5.37 10.70
CA ARG A 6 12.44 4.18 9.94
C ARG A 6 11.49 3.24 10.69
N VAL A 7 10.24 3.67 10.85
CA VAL A 7 9.18 2.84 10.26
C VAL A 7 8.43 3.77 9.31
N GLY A 8 8.65 3.58 8.02
CA GLY A 8 7.69 4.07 7.05
C GLY A 8 6.58 3.02 6.97
N HIS A 9 5.35 3.41 7.24
CA HIS A 9 4.20 2.57 6.93
C HIS A 9 3.87 2.75 5.46
N VAL A 10 3.10 1.81 4.91
CA VAL A 10 2.58 1.95 3.56
C VAL A 10 1.14 2.43 3.60
N HIS A 11 0.82 3.43 2.80
CA HIS A 11 -0.56 3.66 2.38
C HIS A 11 -0.87 2.70 1.24
N ILE A 12 -2.01 2.03 1.30
CA ILE A 12 -2.41 1.02 0.33
C ILE A 12 -3.74 1.45 -0.28
N THR A 13 -3.71 1.76 -1.57
CA THR A 13 -4.89 2.14 -2.36
C THR A 13 -5.19 1.05 -3.38
N VAL A 14 -6.40 0.50 -3.35
CA VAL A 14 -6.86 -0.53 -4.29
C VAL A 14 -7.73 0.14 -5.34
N ASP A 15 -7.49 -0.17 -6.62
CA ASP A 15 -8.27 0.27 -7.78
C ASP A 15 -8.58 1.78 -7.81
N ASP A 16 -7.58 2.60 -7.44
CA ASP A 16 -7.67 4.06 -7.41
C ASP A 16 -8.86 4.58 -6.55
N ALA A 17 -9.27 3.80 -5.53
CA ALA A 17 -10.32 4.18 -4.60
C ALA A 17 -10.00 5.51 -3.87
N THR A 18 -11.05 6.23 -3.49
CA THR A 18 -10.91 7.52 -2.75
C THR A 18 -10.48 7.33 -1.29
N TRP A 19 -10.28 6.09 -0.85
CA TRP A 19 -9.81 5.72 0.48
C TRP A 19 -8.59 4.80 0.33
N HIS A 20 -7.71 4.86 1.32
CA HIS A 20 -6.60 3.92 1.49
C HIS A 20 -6.61 3.38 2.92
N PHE A 21 -5.91 2.28 3.13
CA PHE A 21 -5.62 1.77 4.48
C PHE A 21 -4.11 1.76 4.71
N ILE A 22 -3.72 1.60 5.98
CA ILE A 22 -2.33 1.71 6.42
C ILE A 22 -1.85 0.33 6.89
N ASP A 23 -0.67 -0.09 6.44
CA ASP A 23 0.08 -1.18 7.08
C ASP A 23 1.43 -0.67 7.59
N ALA A 24 1.71 -0.95 8.86
CA ALA A 24 2.99 -0.64 9.50
C ALA A 24 3.69 -1.91 10.02
N SER A 25 3.17 -3.10 9.67
CA SER A 25 3.68 -4.37 10.19
C SER A 25 4.94 -4.83 9.45
N GLY A 26 5.07 -4.47 8.16
CA GLY A 26 6.12 -5.01 7.29
C GLY A 26 5.86 -6.47 6.91
N GLU A 27 4.67 -6.98 7.20
CA GLU A 27 4.23 -8.34 6.88
C GLU A 27 3.50 -8.39 5.52
N THR A 28 3.04 -9.58 5.15
CA THR A 28 2.29 -9.77 3.92
C THR A 28 0.93 -9.07 3.97
N VAL A 29 0.65 -8.24 2.97
CA VAL A 29 -0.68 -7.64 2.77
C VAL A 29 -1.58 -8.63 2.05
N VAL A 30 -2.76 -8.87 2.63
CA VAL A 30 -3.77 -9.78 2.08
C VAL A 30 -5.02 -8.98 1.71
N LEU A 31 -5.42 -9.07 0.43
CA LEU A 31 -6.65 -8.47 -0.10
C LEU A 31 -7.64 -9.59 -0.44
N VAL A 32 -8.88 -9.46 0.03
CA VAL A 32 -9.94 -10.47 -0.14
C VAL A 32 -11.22 -9.81 -0.66
N GLY A 33 -12.04 -10.57 -1.38
CA GLY A 33 -13.34 -10.10 -1.88
C GLY A 33 -13.28 -9.22 -3.12
N LEU A 34 -12.14 -9.21 -3.83
CA LEU A 34 -12.03 -8.57 -5.14
C LEU A 34 -12.80 -9.38 -6.19
N ALA A 35 -13.47 -8.69 -7.11
CA ALA A 35 -14.19 -9.33 -8.21
C ALA A 35 -13.21 -9.96 -9.23
N PRO A 36 -13.63 -10.95 -10.04
CA PRO A 36 -12.84 -11.37 -11.20
C PRO A 36 -12.53 -10.18 -12.13
N GLY A 37 -11.32 -10.14 -12.70
CA GLY A 37 -10.88 -9.07 -13.59
C GLY A 37 -9.57 -8.40 -13.20
N PRO A 38 -9.19 -7.32 -13.91
CA PRO A 38 -7.94 -6.60 -13.66
C PRO A 38 -8.03 -5.72 -12.41
N HIS A 39 -6.98 -5.79 -11.58
CA HIS A 39 -6.82 -4.98 -10.39
C HIS A 39 -5.47 -4.26 -10.37
N ARG A 40 -5.42 -3.18 -9.61
CA ARG A 40 -4.17 -2.51 -9.26
C ARG A 40 -4.14 -2.14 -7.78
N VAL A 41 -2.96 -2.22 -7.20
CA VAL A 41 -2.72 -1.80 -5.82
C VAL A 41 -1.52 -0.87 -5.82
N LEU A 42 -1.75 0.36 -5.36
CA LEU A 42 -0.71 1.34 -5.12
C LEU A 42 -0.26 1.22 -3.65
N PHE A 43 1.03 0.99 -3.46
CA PHE A 43 1.71 1.07 -2.19
C PHE A 43 2.54 2.34 -2.16
N GLU A 44 2.32 3.21 -1.18
CA GLU A 44 3.11 4.42 -0.98
C GLU A 44 3.84 4.33 0.36
N LEU A 45 5.17 4.35 0.34
CA LEU A 45 5.95 4.44 1.57
C LEU A 45 5.80 5.85 2.13
N ALA A 46 5.27 5.98 3.34
CA ALA A 46 5.05 7.25 4.00
C ALA A 46 6.11 7.53 5.07
N ASP A 47 6.56 8.77 5.16
CA ASP A 47 7.38 9.24 6.27
C ASP A 47 6.55 9.54 7.53
N PRO A 48 7.17 9.83 8.69
CA PRO A 48 6.44 10.16 9.92
C PRO A 48 5.55 11.42 9.85
N THR A 49 5.64 12.21 8.77
CA THR A 49 4.76 13.37 8.50
C THR A 49 3.59 13.01 7.58
N HIS A 50 3.38 11.72 7.31
CA HIS A 50 2.37 11.16 6.40
C HIS A 50 2.53 11.62 4.95
N ARG A 51 3.77 11.95 4.55
CA ARG A 51 4.08 12.25 3.15
C ARG A 51 4.60 10.99 2.47
N ALA A 52 4.05 10.69 1.29
CA ALA A 52 4.61 9.66 0.42
C ALA A 52 6.02 10.08 -0.02
N ILE A 53 7.00 9.20 0.19
CA ILE A 53 8.40 9.40 -0.16
C ILE A 53 8.89 8.40 -1.21
N ASP A 54 8.16 7.31 -1.41
CA ASP A 54 8.36 6.34 -2.49
C ASP A 54 7.03 5.65 -2.84
N SER A 55 6.92 5.04 -4.01
CA SER A 55 5.70 4.34 -4.42
C SER A 55 5.96 3.18 -5.38
N GLN A 56 5.09 2.17 -5.30
CA GLN A 56 5.05 1.06 -6.24
C GLN A 56 3.61 0.67 -6.55
N THR A 57 3.29 0.47 -7.83
CA THR A 57 2.02 -0.11 -8.24
C THR A 57 2.20 -1.57 -8.65
N VAL A 58 1.43 -2.46 -8.03
CA VAL A 58 1.30 -3.86 -8.45
C VAL A 58 0.02 -4.00 -9.27
N ARG A 59 0.09 -4.69 -10.41
CA ARG A 59 -1.05 -4.97 -11.29
C ARG A 59 -1.20 -6.47 -11.44
N PHE A 60 -2.43 -6.98 -11.34
CA PHE A 60 -2.72 -8.40 -11.48
C PHE A 60 -4.14 -8.60 -12.02
N ILE A 61 -4.44 -9.82 -12.47
CA ILE A 61 -5.75 -10.21 -12.97
C ILE A 61 -6.22 -11.40 -12.14
N LEU A 62 -7.43 -11.31 -11.60
CA LEU A 62 -8.11 -12.44 -10.97
C LEU A 62 -8.89 -13.23 -12.04
N PRO A 63 -8.73 -14.56 -12.12
CA PRO A 63 -9.48 -15.38 -13.07
C PRO A 63 -10.97 -15.44 -12.71
N GLU A 64 -11.80 -15.86 -13.66
CA GLU A 64 -13.20 -16.27 -13.42
C GLU A 64 -13.31 -17.52 -12.54
#